data_AF-A0A378A597-F1
#
_entry.id   AF-A0A378A597-F1
#
_cell.length_a   1.000
_cell.length_b   1.000
_cell.length_c   1.000
_cell.angle_alpha   90.00
_cell.angle_beta   90.00
_cell.angle_gamma   90.00
#
_symmetry.space_group_name_H-M   'P 1'
#
loop_
_entity.id
_entity.type
_entity.pdbx_description
1 polymer ?
#
loop_
_entity_poly.entity_id
_entity_poly.type
_entity_poly.pdbx_seq_one_letter_code
_entity_poly.pdbx_strand_id
1 'polypeptide(L)'
;MDSASIVSLQDEKHVGFKSMVDDILQVAERHLAKLNQRQRETCPASELVVGMQCGGSDAFSGVTANPAVGYASDLLVRCGATVMFSEVTEVRDAIHLLTPRAINEEVGKRLLEEMAWYDNYLDMGKTDRSANPSPATRKAVWPTWWKKRWGRLPNQGKAPSLRCSLRGSVRPNAASFTPQPPPAILSAAPSR
;
A
#
# COMPACT_ATOMS: atom_id res chain seq x y z
N MET A 1 -29.59 -8.19 5.31
CA MET A 1 -29.08 -7.10 6.16
C MET A 1 -30.19 -6.71 7.11
N ASP A 2 -29.91 -6.59 8.40
CA ASP A 2 -30.92 -6.19 9.38
C ASP A 2 -31.35 -4.75 9.07
N SER A 3 -32.63 -4.52 8.79
CA SER A 3 -33.15 -3.18 8.48
C SER A 3 -32.91 -2.19 9.63
N ALA A 4 -32.70 -2.72 10.84
CA ALA A 4 -32.34 -1.93 12.02
C ALA A 4 -30.92 -1.34 12.00
N SER A 5 -30.08 -1.67 11.01
CA SER A 5 -28.73 -1.11 10.85
C SER A 5 -28.64 0.04 9.84
N ILE A 6 -29.75 0.39 9.18
CA ILE A 6 -29.79 1.45 8.17
C ILE A 6 -30.49 2.66 8.77
N VAL A 7 -29.78 3.80 8.82
CA VAL A 7 -30.34 5.09 9.21
C VAL A 7 -30.59 5.91 7.95
N SER A 8 -31.84 6.31 7.71
CA SER A 8 -32.19 7.25 6.65
C SER A 8 -32.30 8.65 7.24
N LEU A 9 -31.35 9.53 6.92
CA LEU A 9 -31.24 10.85 7.55
C LEU A 9 -32.42 11.79 7.23
N GLN A 10 -33.15 11.55 6.14
CA GLN A 10 -34.31 12.35 5.71
C GLN A 10 -35.64 11.64 5.99
N ASP A 11 -35.64 10.66 6.89
CA ASP A 11 -36.87 10.01 7.34
C ASP A 11 -37.74 10.99 8.15
N GLU A 12 -39.05 10.95 7.93
CA GLU A 12 -40.04 11.82 8.58
C GLU A 12 -40.03 11.69 10.11
N LYS A 13 -39.50 10.58 10.65
CA LYS A 13 -39.30 10.40 12.10
C LYS A 13 -38.28 11.35 12.73
N HIS A 14 -37.40 11.96 11.93
CA HIS A 14 -36.34 12.84 12.42
C HIS A 14 -36.79 14.29 12.49
N VAL A 15 -36.75 14.87 13.70
CA VAL A 15 -37.01 16.30 13.91
C VAL A 15 -35.71 17.02 14.23
N GLY A 16 -35.17 17.69 13.22
CA GLY A 16 -33.93 18.46 13.31
C GLY A 16 -32.66 17.61 13.31
N PHE A 17 -31.51 18.28 13.16
CA PHE A 17 -30.20 17.63 13.02
C PHE A 17 -29.84 16.73 14.21
N LYS A 18 -30.16 17.17 15.44
CA LYS A 18 -29.84 16.40 16.65
C LYS A 18 -30.53 15.03 16.67
N SER A 19 -31.79 14.96 16.27
CA SER A 19 -32.54 13.70 16.20
C SER A 19 -31.90 12.70 15.23
N MET A 20 -31.36 13.18 14.10
CA MET A 20 -30.63 12.33 13.15
C MET A 20 -29.33 11.79 13.76
N VAL A 21 -28.56 12.67 14.42
CA VAL A 21 -27.30 12.28 15.09
C VAL A 21 -27.56 11.27 16.19
N ASP A 22 -28.59 11.48 17.01
CA ASP A 22 -28.94 10.57 18.11
C ASP A 22 -29.28 9.15 17.59
N ASP A 23 -29.98 9.03 16.44
CA ASP A 23 -30.25 7.72 15.82
C ASP A 23 -28.96 7.08 15.27
N ILE A 24 -28.09 7.85 14.60
CA ILE A 24 -26.77 7.35 14.16
C ILE A 24 -25.97 6.80 15.35
N LEU A 25 -25.96 7.52 16.47
CA LEU A 25 -25.22 7.11 17.66
C LEU A 25 -25.81 5.84 18.28
N GLN A 26 -27.14 5.71 18.35
CA GLN A 26 -27.77 4.48 18.83
C GLN A 26 -27.46 3.26 17.94
N VAL A 27 -27.40 3.45 16.62
CA VAL A 27 -26.98 2.38 15.70
C VAL A 27 -25.50 2.06 15.88
N ALA A 28 -24.64 3.08 16.01
CA ALA A 28 -23.22 2.90 16.25
C ALA A 28 -22.93 2.15 17.56
N GLU A 29 -23.61 2.49 18.66
CA GLU A 29 -23.47 1.82 19.96
C GLU A 29 -23.78 0.32 19.87
N ARG A 30 -24.85 -0.06 19.16
CA ARG A 30 -25.19 -1.47 18.94
C ARG A 30 -24.10 -2.21 18.15
N HIS A 31 -23.56 -1.59 17.10
CA HIS A 31 -22.45 -2.17 16.34
C HIS A 31 -21.18 -2.29 17.18
N LEU A 32 -20.86 -1.26 17.98
CA LEU A 32 -19.72 -1.27 18.89
C LEU A 32 -19.85 -2.37 19.94
N ALA A 33 -21.02 -2.53 20.56
CA ALA A 33 -21.28 -3.59 21.53
C ALA A 33 -21.03 -4.99 20.93
N LYS A 34 -21.49 -5.23 19.70
CA LYS A 34 -21.24 -6.49 18.98
C LYS A 34 -19.76 -6.66 18.61
N LEU A 35 -19.11 -5.62 18.09
CA LEU A 35 -17.69 -5.67 17.71
C LEU A 35 -16.77 -5.88 18.92
N ASN A 36 -17.14 -5.35 20.08
CA ASN A 36 -16.39 -5.48 21.34
C ASN A 36 -16.42 -6.90 21.92
N GLN A 37 -17.34 -7.77 21.45
CA GLN A 37 -17.39 -9.18 21.83
C GLN A 37 -16.43 -10.06 21.01
N ARG A 38 -15.82 -9.54 19.94
CA ARG A 38 -14.92 -10.31 19.08
C ARG A 38 -13.62 -10.64 19.81
N GLN A 39 -13.14 -11.88 19.64
CA GLN A 39 -11.84 -12.32 20.16
C GLN A 39 -10.90 -12.66 19.00
N ARG A 40 -9.59 -12.60 19.26
CA ARG A 40 -8.58 -13.03 18.29
C ARG A 40 -8.50 -14.55 18.31
N GLU A 41 -8.29 -15.13 17.13
CA GLU A 41 -8.09 -16.55 16.94
C GLU A 41 -6.75 -16.79 16.24
N THR A 42 -6.22 -18.00 16.39
CA THR A 42 -5.04 -18.41 15.63
C THR A 42 -5.42 -18.62 14.16
N CYS A 43 -4.87 -17.80 13.28
CA CYS A 43 -5.04 -17.91 11.83
C CYS A 43 -3.71 -18.23 11.15
N PRO A 44 -3.70 -18.92 9.99
CA PRO A 44 -2.48 -19.15 9.24
C PRO A 44 -1.92 -17.83 8.72
N ALA A 45 -0.59 -17.74 8.61
CA ALA A 45 0.09 -16.55 8.13
C ALA A 45 -0.29 -16.16 6.68
N SER A 46 -0.86 -17.09 5.90
CA SER A 46 -1.39 -16.83 4.55
C SER A 46 -2.53 -15.81 4.52
N GLU A 47 -3.24 -15.61 5.62
CA GLU A 47 -4.32 -14.61 5.73
C GLU A 47 -3.78 -13.18 5.89
N LEU A 48 -2.45 -13.00 6.05
CA LEU A 48 -1.86 -11.68 6.21
C LEU A 48 -1.82 -10.93 4.87
N VAL A 49 -2.19 -9.65 4.94
CA VAL A 49 -1.95 -8.66 3.89
C VAL A 49 -1.09 -7.55 4.49
N VAL A 50 0.17 -7.46 4.05
CA VAL A 50 1.18 -6.57 4.62
C VAL A 50 1.56 -5.49 3.63
N GLY A 51 1.25 -4.23 3.94
CA GLY A 51 1.72 -3.06 3.21
C GLY A 51 3.06 -2.55 3.74
N MET A 52 3.94 -2.13 2.83
CA MET A 52 5.27 -1.61 3.12
C MET A 52 5.45 -0.26 2.45
N GLN A 53 6.03 0.68 3.19
CA GLN A 53 6.26 2.04 2.76
C GLN A 53 7.50 2.58 3.47
N CYS A 54 8.23 3.45 2.78
CA CYS A 54 9.29 4.24 3.35
C CYS A 54 8.68 5.45 4.11
N GLY A 55 9.43 5.91 5.10
CA GLY A 55 9.16 7.19 5.78
C GLY A 55 10.19 8.22 5.34
N GLY A 56 11.03 8.67 6.27
CA GLY A 56 12.21 9.48 5.93
C GLY A 56 13.39 8.61 5.51
N SER A 57 13.53 8.35 4.21
CA SER A 57 14.66 7.58 3.67
C SER A 57 16.00 8.29 3.92
N ASP A 58 16.95 7.57 4.54
CA ASP A 58 18.32 8.02 4.79
C ASP A 58 19.34 7.24 3.92
N ALA A 59 20.61 7.60 4.03
CA ALA A 59 21.68 6.97 3.26
C ALA A 59 21.89 5.48 3.61
N PHE A 60 21.38 5.01 4.75
CA PHE A 60 21.56 3.63 5.24
C PHE A 60 20.37 2.73 4.95
N SER A 61 19.19 3.30 4.69
CA SER A 61 17.94 2.58 4.49
C SER A 61 18.05 1.55 3.37
N GLY A 62 18.75 1.90 2.28
CA GLY A 62 19.02 1.00 1.14
C GLY A 62 20.00 -0.14 1.41
N VAL A 63 20.70 -0.15 2.55
CA VAL A 63 21.65 -1.21 2.96
C VAL A 63 21.30 -1.89 4.28
N THR A 64 20.37 -1.35 5.08
CA THR A 64 19.93 -1.92 6.36
C THR A 64 18.45 -2.33 6.33
N ALA A 65 17.53 -1.39 6.55
CA ALA A 65 16.11 -1.64 6.74
C ALA A 65 15.45 -2.22 5.49
N ASN A 66 15.68 -1.66 4.30
CA ASN A 66 15.02 -2.09 3.06
C ASN A 66 15.41 -3.54 2.68
N PRO A 67 16.70 -3.95 2.75
CA PRO A 67 17.07 -5.35 2.59
C PRO A 67 16.41 -6.29 3.61
N ALA A 68 16.30 -5.89 4.88
CA ALA A 68 15.68 -6.70 5.93
C ALA A 68 14.16 -6.87 5.70
N VAL A 69 13.46 -5.78 5.38
CA VAL A 69 12.03 -5.78 5.01
C VAL A 69 11.78 -6.61 3.76
N GLY A 70 12.68 -6.55 2.77
CA GLY A 70 12.65 -7.45 1.62
C GLY A 70 12.75 -8.93 2.04
N TYR A 71 13.49 -9.25 3.12
CA TYR A 71 13.59 -10.64 3.62
C TYR A 71 12.33 -11.11 4.28
N ALA A 72 11.75 -10.27 5.13
CA ALA A 72 10.45 -10.54 5.69
C ALA A 72 9.39 -10.72 4.60
N SER A 73 9.43 -9.90 3.53
CA SER A 73 8.51 -10.00 2.38
C SER A 73 8.56 -11.37 1.73
N ASP A 74 9.75 -11.88 1.45
CA ASP A 74 9.93 -13.18 0.79
C ASP A 74 9.44 -14.32 1.70
N LEU A 75 9.68 -14.24 3.01
CA LEU A 75 9.16 -15.21 3.97
C LEU A 75 7.62 -15.20 4.02
N LEU A 76 7.01 -14.03 4.05
CA LEU A 76 5.56 -13.87 4.04
C LEU A 76 4.93 -14.45 2.77
N VAL A 77 5.48 -14.14 1.60
CA VAL A 77 5.01 -14.70 0.33
C VAL A 77 5.17 -16.22 0.29
N ARG A 78 6.26 -16.77 0.85
CA ARG A 78 6.45 -18.23 0.99
C ARG A 78 5.41 -18.87 1.90
N CYS A 79 4.90 -18.15 2.90
CA CYS A 79 3.78 -18.58 3.74
C CYS A 79 2.41 -18.43 3.06
N GLY A 80 2.35 -17.97 1.81
CA GLY A 80 1.12 -17.72 1.07
C GLY A 80 0.46 -16.37 1.36
N ALA A 81 1.12 -15.50 2.14
CA ALA A 81 0.60 -14.18 2.46
C ALA A 81 0.66 -13.22 1.26
N THR A 82 -0.03 -12.08 1.39
CA THR A 82 0.04 -10.99 0.42
C THR A 82 0.95 -9.89 0.94
N VAL A 83 1.91 -9.45 0.11
CA VAL A 83 2.80 -8.33 0.45
C VAL A 83 2.64 -7.25 -0.59
N MET A 84 2.53 -6.00 -0.13
CA MET A 84 2.33 -4.85 -0.99
C MET A 84 3.44 -3.83 -0.74
N PHE A 85 3.95 -3.25 -1.82
CA PHE A 85 4.76 -2.04 -1.75
C PHE A 85 4.16 -0.97 -2.66
N SER A 86 4.37 0.27 -2.26
CA SER A 86 3.75 1.45 -2.85
C SER A 86 4.83 2.47 -3.26
N GLU A 87 4.47 3.74 -3.39
CA GLU A 87 5.37 4.89 -3.64
C GLU A 87 5.92 4.97 -5.06
N VAL A 88 5.06 5.38 -5.99
CA VAL A 88 5.42 5.59 -7.39
C VAL A 88 6.67 6.47 -7.54
N THR A 89 6.78 7.56 -6.78
CA THR A 89 7.91 8.51 -6.86
C THR A 89 9.26 7.91 -6.46
N GLU A 90 9.29 6.94 -5.54
CA GLU A 90 10.49 6.25 -5.03
C GLU A 90 10.98 5.18 -6.01
N VAL A 91 10.04 4.51 -6.70
CA VAL A 91 10.38 3.43 -7.65
C VAL A 91 10.48 3.90 -9.10
N ARG A 92 10.02 5.12 -9.43
CA ARG A 92 9.88 5.64 -10.80
C ARG A 92 11.15 5.52 -11.63
N ASP A 93 12.30 5.88 -11.05
CA ASP A 93 13.59 5.86 -11.74
C ASP A 93 14.20 4.46 -11.81
N ALA A 94 13.71 3.54 -10.97
CA ALA A 94 14.12 2.14 -10.91
C ALA A 94 13.10 1.17 -11.56
N ILE A 95 12.09 1.67 -12.28
CA ILE A 95 11.02 0.83 -12.86
C ILE A 95 11.55 -0.23 -13.83
N HIS A 96 12.67 0.06 -14.50
CA HIS A 96 13.40 -0.87 -15.37
C HIS A 96 13.96 -2.11 -14.62
N LEU A 97 14.07 -2.05 -13.29
CA LEU A 97 14.46 -3.18 -12.43
C LEU A 97 13.25 -3.99 -11.90
N LEU A 98 12.04 -3.41 -11.93
CA LEU A 98 10.80 -4.06 -11.50
C LEU A 98 10.08 -4.76 -12.64
N THR A 99 10.04 -4.14 -13.82
CA THR A 99 9.35 -4.67 -15.01
C THR A 99 9.80 -6.07 -15.45
N PRO A 100 11.10 -6.46 -15.40
CA PRO A 100 11.53 -7.82 -15.77
C PRO A 100 11.03 -8.91 -14.81
N ARG A 101 10.46 -8.51 -13.65
CA ARG A 101 9.96 -9.44 -12.63
C ARG A 101 8.45 -9.55 -12.62
N ALA A 102 7.77 -8.83 -13.51
CA ALA A 102 6.36 -9.03 -13.74
C ALA A 102 6.07 -10.50 -14.08
N ILE A 103 4.99 -11.05 -13.52
CA ILE A 103 4.59 -12.43 -13.79
C ILE A 103 4.25 -12.67 -15.27
N ASN A 104 3.88 -11.62 -16.00
CA ASN A 104 3.60 -11.64 -17.42
C ASN A 104 3.73 -10.22 -18.02
N GLU A 105 3.67 -10.13 -19.34
CA GLU A 105 3.80 -8.86 -20.08
C GLU A 105 2.67 -7.87 -19.74
N GLU A 106 1.45 -8.36 -19.52
CA GLU A 106 0.30 -7.54 -19.12
C GLU A 106 0.56 -6.78 -17.82
N VAL A 107 1.08 -7.47 -16.80
CA VAL A 107 1.48 -6.84 -15.53
C VAL A 107 2.65 -5.87 -15.74
N GLY A 108 3.60 -6.21 -16.59
CA GLY A 108 4.71 -5.31 -16.94
C GLY A 108 4.24 -4.01 -17.58
N LYS A 109 3.33 -4.09 -18.56
CA LYS A 109 2.68 -2.94 -19.19
C LYS A 109 1.90 -2.14 -18.18
N ARG A 110 1.15 -2.81 -17.30
CA ARG A 110 0.38 -2.14 -16.26
C ARG A 110 1.26 -1.32 -15.32
N LEU A 111 2.41 -1.85 -14.91
CA LEU A 111 3.38 -1.08 -14.10
C LEU A 111 3.81 0.21 -14.81
N LEU A 112 4.07 0.16 -16.12
CA LEU A 112 4.45 1.33 -16.92
C LEU A 112 3.31 2.34 -17.06
N GLU A 113 2.08 1.88 -17.27
CA GLU A 113 0.89 2.74 -17.32
C GLU A 113 0.72 3.53 -16.01
N GLU A 114 0.97 2.89 -14.87
CA GLU A 114 0.85 3.51 -13.55
C GLU A 114 1.94 4.57 -13.31
N MET A 115 3.14 4.37 -13.84
CA MET A 115 4.20 5.39 -13.84
C MET A 115 3.80 6.59 -14.72
N ALA A 116 3.35 6.33 -15.95
CA ALA A 116 2.97 7.37 -16.90
C ALA A 116 1.78 8.20 -16.41
N TRP A 117 0.79 7.55 -15.79
CA TRP A 117 -0.32 8.24 -15.16
C TRP A 117 0.16 9.22 -14.08
N TYR A 118 1.12 8.80 -13.26
CA TYR A 118 1.61 9.62 -12.16
C TYR A 118 2.45 10.80 -12.66
N ASP A 119 3.25 10.59 -13.71
CA ASP A 119 3.97 11.68 -14.38
C ASP A 119 2.98 12.73 -14.91
N ASN A 120 1.90 12.29 -15.56
CA ASN A 120 0.83 13.18 -16.04
C ASN A 120 0.11 13.91 -14.90
N TYR A 121 -0.15 13.22 -13.78
CA TYR A 121 -0.75 13.85 -12.59
C TYR A 121 0.12 15.00 -12.04
N LEU A 122 1.44 14.82 -11.97
CA LEU A 122 2.36 15.87 -11.53
C LEU A 122 2.42 17.05 -12.51
N ASP A 123 2.42 16.76 -13.81
CA ASP A 123 2.41 17.80 -14.85
C ASP A 123 1.14 18.67 -14.78
N MET A 124 -0.04 18.03 -14.61
CA MET A 124 -1.30 18.73 -14.37
C MET A 124 -1.26 19.61 -13.11
N GLY A 125 -0.58 19.14 -12.06
CA GLY A 125 -0.35 19.87 -10.82
C GLY A 125 0.76 20.92 -10.89
N LYS A 126 1.47 21.06 -12.03
CA LYS A 126 2.65 21.92 -12.21
C LYS A 126 3.70 21.72 -11.12
N THR A 127 3.86 20.47 -10.70
CA THR A 127 4.77 20.07 -9.65
C THR A 127 5.69 18.97 -10.17
N ASP A 128 6.75 18.66 -9.44
CA ASP A 128 7.71 17.63 -9.79
C ASP A 128 7.92 16.63 -8.64
N ARG A 129 8.86 15.71 -8.83
CA ARG A 129 9.27 14.73 -7.83
C ARG A 129 10.38 15.26 -6.91
N SER A 130 10.72 16.54 -6.93
CA SER A 130 11.88 17.06 -6.19
C SER A 130 11.70 16.98 -4.67
N ALA A 131 10.47 16.89 -4.18
CA ALA A 131 10.14 16.67 -2.77
C ALA A 131 10.39 15.22 -2.32
N ASN A 132 10.37 14.24 -3.24
CA ASN A 132 10.59 12.82 -2.93
C ASN A 132 11.18 12.07 -4.13
N PRO A 133 12.40 11.49 -4.05
CA PRO A 133 13.08 11.08 -2.82
C PRO A 133 13.93 12.15 -2.13
N SER A 134 14.27 11.90 -0.85
CA SER A 134 15.06 12.83 -0.02
C SER A 134 16.40 13.22 -0.69
N PRO A 135 16.97 14.41 -0.41
CA PRO A 135 18.24 14.84 -1.00
C PRO A 135 19.39 13.83 -0.81
N ALA A 136 19.41 13.11 0.32
CA ALA A 136 20.39 12.06 0.60
C ALA A 136 20.23 10.86 -0.35
N THR A 137 18.98 10.50 -0.66
CA THR A 137 18.64 9.40 -1.57
C THR A 137 18.90 9.72 -3.04
N ARG A 138 18.80 10.98 -3.47
CA ARG A 138 19.12 11.39 -4.86
C ARG A 138 20.60 11.23 -5.23
N LYS A 139 21.51 11.36 -4.26
CA LYS A 139 22.97 11.23 -4.46
C LYS A 139 23.48 9.82 -4.18
N ALA A 140 22.84 9.09 -3.28
CA ALA A 140 23.16 7.70 -3.02
C ALA A 140 22.56 6.82 -4.12
N VAL A 141 23.43 6.24 -4.95
CA VAL A 141 23.13 5.25 -5.97
C VAL A 141 22.07 4.26 -5.45
N TRP A 142 20.82 4.48 -5.88
CA TRP A 142 19.58 3.76 -5.50
C TRP A 142 19.43 2.29 -5.99
N PRO A 143 20.23 1.70 -6.89
CA PRO A 143 20.00 0.32 -7.31
C PRO A 143 20.36 -0.73 -6.25
N THR A 144 20.78 -0.33 -5.04
CA THR A 144 21.43 -1.24 -4.08
C THR A 144 20.47 -2.16 -3.30
N TRP A 145 19.22 -1.75 -3.03
CA TRP A 145 18.28 -2.59 -2.28
C TRP A 145 17.84 -3.83 -3.09
N TRP A 146 17.65 -3.67 -4.41
CA TRP A 146 17.23 -4.75 -5.29
C TRP A 146 18.40 -5.53 -5.91
N LYS A 147 19.49 -4.86 -6.35
CA LYS A 147 20.66 -5.53 -6.95
C LYS A 147 21.37 -6.48 -5.97
N LYS A 148 21.39 -6.17 -4.66
CA LYS A 148 22.10 -7.03 -3.69
C LYS A 148 21.29 -8.23 -3.19
N ARG A 149 19.97 -8.22 -3.32
CA ARG A 149 19.11 -9.28 -2.77
C ARG A 149 18.84 -10.43 -3.75
N TRP A 150 18.77 -10.14 -5.04
CA TRP A 150 18.39 -11.14 -6.06
C TRP A 150 19.57 -11.65 -6.89
N GLY A 151 20.79 -11.28 -6.51
CA GLY A 151 22.03 -11.65 -7.19
C GLY A 151 22.73 -12.93 -6.69
N ARG A 152 22.34 -13.55 -5.56
CA ARG A 152 22.88 -14.85 -5.12
C ARG A 152 21.91 -15.62 -4.22
N LEU A 153 21.16 -16.56 -4.78
CA LEU A 153 20.76 -17.80 -4.11
C LEU A 153 20.88 -18.94 -5.14
N PRO A 154 22.03 -19.63 -5.21
CA PRO A 154 22.19 -20.74 -6.15
C PRO A 154 21.27 -21.95 -5.86
N ASN A 155 20.64 -22.03 -4.68
CA ASN A 155 20.07 -23.30 -4.19
C ASN A 155 18.66 -23.25 -3.55
N GLN A 156 17.86 -22.19 -3.69
CA GLN A 156 16.52 -22.15 -3.04
C GLN A 156 15.49 -21.38 -3.88
N GLY A 157 14.78 -22.08 -4.78
CA GLY A 157 13.50 -21.66 -5.35
C GLY A 157 13.50 -20.41 -6.25
N LYS A 158 12.57 -20.34 -7.20
CA LYS A 158 12.36 -19.14 -8.02
C LYS A 158 11.94 -17.96 -7.13
N ALA A 159 12.50 -16.78 -7.38
CA ALA A 159 12.01 -15.52 -6.83
C ALA A 159 10.50 -15.37 -7.04
N PRO A 160 9.73 -14.81 -6.09
CA PRO A 160 8.31 -14.59 -6.32
C PRO A 160 8.10 -13.59 -7.46
N SER A 161 7.25 -13.98 -8.40
CA SER A 161 6.79 -13.16 -9.52
C SER A 161 6.00 -11.97 -9.00
N LEU A 162 6.29 -10.78 -9.52
CA LEU A 162 5.62 -9.53 -9.15
C LEU A 162 4.26 -9.43 -9.86
N ARG A 163 3.23 -9.02 -9.13
CA ARG A 163 1.93 -8.61 -9.69
C ARG A 163 1.77 -7.09 -9.57
N CYS A 164 0.97 -6.49 -10.45
CA CYS A 164 0.52 -5.11 -10.32
C CYS A 164 -0.98 -5.14 -10.07
N SER A 165 -1.43 -4.50 -9.01
CA SER A 165 -2.86 -4.39 -8.70
C SER A 165 -3.42 -3.05 -9.18
N LEU A 166 -4.71 -3.01 -9.48
CA LEU A 166 -5.39 -1.74 -9.81
C LEU A 166 -5.44 -0.88 -8.54
N ARG A 167 -5.43 0.45 -8.68
CA ARG A 167 -5.64 1.39 -7.57
C ARG A 167 -6.87 0.96 -6.76
N GLY A 168 -6.71 0.79 -5.44
CA GLY A 168 -7.81 0.41 -4.55
C GLY A 168 -8.22 -1.07 -4.58
N SER A 169 -7.48 -1.92 -5.31
CA SER A 169 -7.71 -3.37 -5.29
C SER A 169 -6.48 -4.11 -4.76
N VAL A 170 -6.69 -5.20 -4.02
CA VAL A 170 -5.64 -6.13 -3.60
C VAL A 170 -6.00 -7.49 -4.17
N ARG A 171 -5.05 -8.17 -4.82
CA ARG A 171 -5.20 -9.58 -5.16
C ARG A 171 -4.47 -10.43 -4.14
N PRO A 172 -5.10 -11.47 -3.56
CA PRO A 172 -4.50 -12.29 -2.53
C PRO A 172 -3.31 -13.13 -3.05
N ASN A 173 -2.41 -13.48 -2.13
CA ASN A 173 -1.36 -14.50 -2.22
C ASN A 173 -0.20 -14.17 -3.18
N ALA A 174 0.23 -12.91 -3.23
CA ALA A 174 1.39 -12.50 -4.02
C ALA A 174 2.07 -11.22 -3.50
N ALA A 175 3.30 -10.99 -3.97
CA ALA A 175 3.91 -9.67 -3.96
C ALA A 175 3.23 -8.79 -5.01
N SER A 176 2.65 -7.67 -4.58
CA SER A 176 1.88 -6.76 -5.41
C SER A 176 2.41 -5.33 -5.34
N PHE A 177 2.58 -4.68 -6.48
CA PHE A 177 2.73 -3.23 -6.53
C PHE A 177 1.35 -2.57 -6.50
N THR A 178 1.16 -1.63 -5.58
CA THR A 178 -0.04 -0.80 -5.51
C THR A 178 0.32 0.66 -5.69
N PRO A 179 0.00 1.26 -6.85
CA PRO A 179 0.36 2.65 -7.14
C PRO A 179 -0.31 3.63 -6.18
N GLN A 180 0.48 4.33 -5.37
CA GLN A 180 0.01 5.46 -4.57
C GLN A 180 1.04 6.61 -4.62
N PRO A 181 0.60 7.87 -4.42
CA PRO A 181 1.50 8.97 -4.14
C PRO A 181 2.36 8.67 -2.91
N PRO A 182 3.57 9.27 -2.79
CA PRO A 182 4.32 9.17 -1.56
C PRO A 182 3.53 9.81 -0.41
N PRO A 183 3.79 9.40 0.83
CA PRO A 183 3.20 10.01 1.99
C PRO A 183 3.79 11.42 2.22
N ALA A 184 3.41 12.42 1.44
CA ALA A 184 3.22 13.76 2.01
C ALA A 184 1.87 13.77 2.75
N ILE A 185 1.71 12.74 3.59
CA ILE A 185 0.59 12.19 4.33
C ILE A 185 -0.84 12.66 3.92
N LEU A 186 -1.77 11.70 3.87
CA LEU A 186 -3.13 11.84 4.43
C LEU A 186 -3.08 12.20 5.95
N SER A 187 -2.16 13.07 6.39
CA SER A 187 -2.06 13.71 7.69
C SER A 187 -2.80 14.99 7.50
N ALA A 188 -3.78 15.20 8.37
CA ALA A 188 -4.28 16.49 8.78
C ALA A 188 -3.52 17.66 8.12
N ALA A 189 -4.11 18.21 7.07
CA ALA A 189 -3.91 19.61 6.80
C ALA A 189 -4.27 20.34 8.11
N PRO A 190 -3.42 21.22 8.64
CA PRO A 190 -3.87 22.08 9.72
C PRO A 190 -4.99 22.94 9.14
N SER A 191 -6.21 22.75 9.67
CA SER A 191 -7.32 23.65 9.44
C SER A 191 -6.85 25.07 9.75
N ARG A 192 -6.90 25.95 8.74
CA ARG A 192 -6.99 27.38 8.99
C ARG A 192 -8.42 27.72 9.39
#